data_AF-A0A8X6JSL5-F1
#
_entry.id   AF-A0A8X6JSL5-F1
#
_cell.length_a   1.000
_cell.length_b   1.000
_cell.length_c   1.000
_cell.angle_alpha   90.00
_cell.angle_beta   90.00
_cell.angle_gamma   90.00
#
_symmetry.space_group_name_H-M   'P 1'
#
loop_
_entity.id
_entity.type
_entity.pdbx_description
1 polymer ?
#
loop_
_entity_poly.entity_id
_entity_poly.type
_entity_poly.pdbx_seq_one_letter_code
_entity_poly.pdbx_strand_id
1 'polypeptide(L)'
;MQQSYVKNLHKGLFATASPWDQAYVKQVLQTDIWASEKKQFTIFSNQDDLSQAKWYGLKFILYPHKKIQNIADTIPLDKLKRLSFHKENRAITTKNLAARSLPTTDIYVRSIMPGYGYPLDKLQASALFIGTPIYIINQTKDKRWSLVITPDFIVWVESKGVAYTNDRFIEKWKSIAKEKLAAIIQTDTALVNQQGSYLATAYIGTLFPALSAINLSSGLAC
;
A
#
# COMPACT_ATOMS: atom_id res chain seq x y z
N MET A 1 16.83 23.64 4.17
CA MET A 1 16.85 22.15 4.14
C MET A 1 15.48 21.54 4.50
N GLN A 2 14.91 21.83 5.68
CA GLN A 2 13.61 21.29 6.14
C GLN A 2 12.41 21.57 5.21
N GLN A 3 12.30 22.78 4.65
CA GLN A 3 11.23 23.12 3.70
C GLN A 3 11.25 22.29 2.41
N SER A 4 12.44 21.83 1.97
CA SER A 4 12.59 20.96 0.80
C SER A 4 12.02 19.56 1.07
N TYR A 5 12.24 19.01 2.28
CA TYR A 5 11.69 17.71 2.67
C TYR A 5 10.16 17.73 2.73
N VAL A 6 9.58 18.76 3.36
CA VAL A 6 8.11 18.92 3.41
C VAL A 6 7.51 19.06 2.01
N LYS A 7 8.19 19.80 1.13
CA LYS A 7 7.79 19.94 -0.28
C LYS A 7 7.82 18.61 -1.03
N ASN A 8 8.86 17.80 -0.83
CA ASN A 8 8.98 16.48 -1.46
C ASN A 8 7.92 15.49 -0.93
N LEU A 9 7.66 15.50 0.38
CA LEU A 9 6.59 14.70 0.99
C LEU A 9 5.22 15.07 0.41
N HIS A 10 4.91 16.37 0.32
CA HIS A 10 3.69 16.84 -0.32
C HIS A 10 3.63 16.45 -1.80
N LYS A 11 4.77 16.47 -2.51
CA LYS A 11 4.85 16.06 -3.92
C LYS A 11 4.46 14.59 -4.12
N GLY A 12 5.01 13.70 -3.29
CA GLY A 12 4.73 12.26 -3.32
C GLY A 12 3.32 11.90 -2.87
N LEU A 13 2.75 12.62 -1.90
CA LEU A 13 1.41 12.30 -1.41
C LEU A 13 0.30 12.96 -2.25
N PHE A 14 0.47 14.23 -2.61
CA PHE A 14 -0.67 15.06 -3.07
C PHE A 14 -0.45 15.77 -4.40
N ALA A 15 0.76 15.77 -4.97
CA ALA A 15 1.05 16.47 -6.23
C ALA A 15 1.67 15.55 -7.29
N THR A 16 2.69 16.01 -8.01
CA THR A 16 3.16 15.43 -9.27
C THR A 16 3.88 14.09 -9.16
N ALA A 17 4.10 13.57 -7.95
CA ALA A 17 4.61 12.21 -7.72
C ALA A 17 3.59 11.33 -6.97
N SER A 18 2.32 11.74 -6.95
CA SER A 18 1.24 11.04 -6.26
C SER A 18 0.55 10.03 -7.17
N PRO A 19 0.12 8.88 -6.63
CA PRO A 19 -0.79 7.97 -7.33
C PRO A 19 -2.16 8.58 -7.71
N TRP A 20 -2.50 9.76 -7.19
CA TRP A 20 -3.66 10.52 -7.67
C TRP A 20 -3.37 11.42 -8.87
N ASP A 21 -2.11 11.60 -9.25
CA ASP A 21 -1.71 12.39 -10.42
C ASP A 21 -1.68 11.54 -11.68
N GLN A 22 -2.33 12.03 -12.74
CA GLN A 22 -2.44 11.30 -14.00
C GLN A 22 -1.09 11.13 -14.71
N ALA A 23 -0.24 12.16 -14.70
CA ALA A 23 1.03 12.11 -15.42
C ALA A 23 1.97 11.12 -14.75
N TYR A 24 2.05 11.16 -13.42
CA TYR A 24 2.79 10.19 -12.61
C TYR A 24 2.34 8.76 -12.91
N VAL A 25 1.04 8.47 -12.80
CA VAL A 25 0.53 7.12 -13.05
C VAL A 25 0.81 6.68 -14.49
N LYS A 26 0.58 7.54 -15.49
CA LYS A 26 0.89 7.21 -16.90
C LYS A 26 2.36 6.87 -17.10
N GLN A 27 3.28 7.58 -16.44
CA GLN A 27 4.71 7.26 -16.47
C GLN A 27 4.99 5.89 -15.84
N VAL A 28 4.41 5.58 -14.68
CA VAL A 28 4.58 4.27 -14.03
C VAL A 28 4.01 3.13 -14.89
N LEU A 29 2.85 3.35 -15.54
CA LEU A 29 2.20 2.37 -16.42
C LEU A 29 2.99 2.05 -17.69
N GLN A 30 3.99 2.86 -18.07
CA GLN A 30 4.90 2.59 -19.18
C GLN A 30 6.02 1.60 -18.82
N THR A 31 6.21 1.31 -17.53
CA THR A 31 7.18 0.31 -17.07
C THR A 31 6.67 -1.11 -17.32
N ASP A 32 7.59 -2.08 -17.40
CA ASP A 32 7.22 -3.49 -17.62
C ASP A 32 6.75 -4.16 -16.32
N ILE A 33 5.54 -3.79 -15.88
CA ILE A 33 4.89 -4.33 -14.68
C ILE A 33 4.61 -5.83 -14.87
N TRP A 34 4.24 -6.25 -16.08
CA TRP A 34 3.97 -7.67 -16.36
C TRP A 34 5.21 -8.54 -16.15
N ALA A 35 6.37 -8.14 -16.68
CA ALA A 35 7.62 -8.87 -16.45
C ALA A 35 8.05 -8.81 -14.99
N SER A 36 7.86 -7.67 -14.32
CA SER A 36 8.15 -7.50 -12.90
C SER A 36 7.34 -8.46 -12.03
N GLU A 37 6.03 -8.58 -12.28
CA GLU A 37 5.14 -9.52 -11.57
C GLU A 37 5.52 -10.97 -11.88
N LYS A 38 5.81 -11.30 -13.14
CA LYS A 38 6.27 -12.65 -13.50
C LYS A 38 7.57 -13.03 -12.79
N LYS A 39 8.50 -12.09 -12.69
CA LYS A 39 9.78 -12.28 -12.01
C LYS A 39 9.60 -12.59 -10.53
N GLN A 40 8.56 -12.06 -9.86
CA GLN A 40 8.28 -12.40 -8.46
C GLN A 40 7.98 -13.89 -8.29
N PHE A 41 7.19 -14.50 -9.20
CA PHE A 41 6.91 -15.95 -9.10
C PHE A 41 8.17 -16.79 -9.26
N THR A 42 9.09 -16.38 -10.13
CA THR A 42 10.40 -17.02 -10.26
C THR A 42 11.23 -16.87 -8.99
N ILE A 43 11.33 -15.64 -8.46
CA ILE A 43 12.12 -15.33 -7.25
C ILE A 43 11.65 -16.15 -6.05
N PHE A 44 10.34 -16.31 -5.86
CA PHE A 44 9.74 -17.01 -4.71
C PHE A 44 9.41 -18.48 -4.98
N SER A 45 9.79 -19.01 -6.15
CA SER A 45 9.65 -20.43 -6.48
C SER A 45 10.82 -21.25 -5.95
N ASN A 46 10.54 -22.49 -5.55
CA ASN A 46 11.54 -23.49 -5.19
C ASN A 46 11.96 -24.41 -6.36
N GLN A 47 11.40 -24.19 -7.56
CA GLN A 47 11.69 -25.01 -8.76
C GLN A 47 13.03 -24.69 -9.41
N ASP A 48 13.46 -23.43 -9.42
CA ASP A 48 14.74 -23.07 -10.03
C ASP A 48 15.89 -23.38 -9.07
N ASP A 49 16.94 -23.98 -9.60
CA ASP A 49 18.16 -24.34 -8.87
C ASP A 49 19.16 -23.18 -8.76
N LEU A 50 18.77 -22.00 -9.26
CA LEU A 50 19.63 -20.81 -9.39
C LEU A 50 20.00 -20.17 -8.04
N SER A 51 19.27 -20.47 -6.97
CA SER A 51 19.69 -20.11 -5.62
C SER A 51 19.79 -21.36 -4.77
N GLN A 52 20.98 -21.64 -4.22
CA GLN A 52 21.19 -22.74 -3.27
C GLN A 52 20.28 -22.65 -2.01
N ALA A 53 19.58 -21.53 -1.81
CA ALA A 53 18.66 -21.31 -0.70
C ALA A 53 17.19 -21.54 -1.13
N LYS A 54 16.51 -22.45 -0.43
CA LYS A 54 15.07 -22.72 -0.57
C LYS A 54 14.22 -21.75 0.25
N TRP A 55 12.95 -21.65 -0.13
CA TRP A 55 11.90 -20.92 0.57
C TRP A 55 11.10 -21.85 1.48
N TYR A 56 10.85 -21.40 2.70
CA TYR A 56 10.10 -22.12 3.71
C TYR A 56 8.93 -21.29 4.22
N GLY A 57 7.82 -21.96 4.50
CA GLY A 57 6.66 -21.36 5.18
C GLY A 57 6.82 -21.30 6.69
N LEU A 58 5.71 -20.99 7.37
CA LEU A 58 5.58 -21.22 8.82
C LEU A 58 5.94 -22.67 9.18
N LYS A 59 6.52 -22.85 10.38
CA LYS A 59 7.08 -24.14 10.86
C LYS A 59 8.26 -24.65 10.02
N PHE A 60 8.86 -23.81 9.18
CA PHE A 60 10.02 -24.13 8.35
C PHE A 60 9.79 -25.32 7.39
N ILE A 61 8.53 -25.50 6.96
CA ILE A 61 8.17 -26.49 5.96
C ILE A 61 8.49 -25.91 4.59
N LEU A 62 9.13 -26.71 3.72
CA LEU A 62 9.45 -26.30 2.35
C LEU A 62 8.21 -25.75 1.66
N TYR A 63 8.31 -24.54 1.12
CA TYR A 63 7.16 -23.90 0.49
C TYR A 63 6.88 -24.54 -0.88
N PRO A 64 5.72 -25.19 -1.09
CA PRO A 64 5.49 -25.96 -2.31
C PRO A 64 5.36 -25.04 -3.53
N HIS A 65 6.04 -25.37 -4.63
CA HIS A 65 5.89 -24.62 -5.88
C HIS A 65 4.43 -24.53 -6.35
N LYS A 66 3.64 -25.61 -6.16
CA LYS A 66 2.21 -25.60 -6.50
C LYS A 66 1.45 -24.45 -5.82
N LYS A 67 1.85 -24.01 -4.63
CA LYS A 67 1.23 -22.83 -3.99
C LYS A 67 1.56 -21.53 -4.73
N ILE A 68 2.79 -21.36 -5.22
CA ILE A 68 3.18 -20.22 -6.07
C ILE A 68 2.36 -20.22 -7.36
N GLN A 69 2.23 -21.39 -7.99
CA GLN A 69 1.40 -21.52 -9.20
C GLN A 69 -0.07 -21.17 -8.91
N ASN A 70 -0.64 -21.68 -7.82
CA ASN A 70 -2.01 -21.34 -7.42
C ASN A 70 -2.20 -19.83 -7.22
N ILE A 71 -1.22 -19.15 -6.60
CA ILE A 71 -1.24 -17.68 -6.46
C ILE A 71 -1.22 -17.01 -7.83
N ALA A 72 -0.29 -17.42 -8.71
CA ALA A 72 -0.20 -16.88 -10.07
C ALA A 72 -1.51 -17.07 -10.85
N ASP A 73 -2.17 -18.22 -10.69
CA ASP A 73 -3.44 -18.55 -11.34
C ASP A 73 -4.59 -17.65 -10.87
N THR A 74 -4.50 -17.06 -9.68
CA THR A 74 -5.49 -16.06 -9.21
C THR A 74 -5.30 -14.70 -9.86
N ILE A 75 -4.15 -14.41 -10.49
CA ILE A 75 -3.83 -13.08 -10.99
C ILE A 75 -4.18 -13.00 -12.49
N PRO A 76 -5.02 -12.04 -12.91
CA PRO A 76 -5.25 -11.76 -14.33
C PRO A 76 -4.02 -11.10 -14.98
N LEU A 77 -2.93 -11.85 -15.19
CA LEU A 77 -1.65 -11.32 -15.67
C LEU A 77 -1.76 -10.69 -17.07
N ASP A 78 -2.61 -11.20 -17.95
CA ASP A 78 -2.76 -10.64 -19.30
C ASP A 78 -3.28 -9.20 -19.29
N LYS A 79 -4.01 -8.79 -18.24
CA LYS A 79 -4.44 -7.39 -18.09
C LYS A 79 -3.26 -6.42 -17.91
N LEU A 80 -2.13 -6.90 -17.37
CA LEU A 80 -0.94 -6.09 -17.16
C LEU A 80 -0.18 -5.78 -18.45
N LYS A 81 -0.45 -6.49 -19.56
CA LYS A 81 0.17 -6.23 -20.86
C LYS A 81 -0.41 -5.00 -21.57
N ARG A 82 -1.59 -4.55 -21.15
CA ARG A 82 -2.34 -3.46 -21.79
C ARG A 82 -2.94 -2.56 -20.70
N LEU A 83 -2.07 -1.78 -20.08
CA LEU A 83 -2.46 -0.86 -19.03
C LEU A 83 -2.76 0.53 -19.59
N SER A 84 -3.85 1.11 -19.13
CA SER A 84 -4.24 2.49 -19.40
C SER A 84 -4.69 3.18 -18.13
N PHE A 85 -4.58 4.50 -18.14
CA PHE A 85 -5.03 5.31 -17.02
C PHE A 85 -6.57 5.42 -17.01
N HIS A 86 -7.17 5.19 -15.85
CA HIS A 86 -8.59 5.36 -15.56
C HIS A 86 -8.72 6.08 -14.22
N LYS A 87 -9.38 7.23 -14.19
CA LYS A 87 -9.46 8.07 -12.98
C LYS A 87 -10.19 7.36 -11.84
N GLU A 88 -11.07 6.42 -12.16
CA GLU A 88 -11.87 5.60 -11.25
C GLU A 88 -11.01 4.63 -10.43
N ASN A 89 -9.77 4.38 -10.86
CA ASN A 89 -8.84 3.49 -10.17
C ASN A 89 -8.02 4.20 -9.07
N ARG A 90 -8.17 5.53 -8.93
CA ARG A 90 -7.59 6.27 -7.80
C ARG A 90 -8.25 5.82 -6.51
N ALA A 91 -7.45 5.65 -5.47
CA ALA A 91 -7.90 5.09 -4.20
C ALA A 91 -7.07 5.60 -3.03
N ILE A 92 -7.46 5.24 -1.81
CA ILE A 92 -6.77 5.55 -0.57
C ILE A 92 -6.83 4.35 0.38
N THR A 93 -5.82 4.18 1.23
CA THR A 93 -5.85 3.20 2.30
C THR A 93 -6.76 3.67 3.44
N THR A 94 -7.63 2.78 3.93
CA THR A 94 -8.58 3.04 5.04
C THR A 94 -8.12 2.46 6.37
N LYS A 95 -7.02 1.71 6.36
CA LYS A 95 -6.34 1.14 7.53
C LYS A 95 -4.86 0.91 7.18
N ASN A 96 -4.05 0.54 8.16
CA ASN A 96 -2.70 0.08 7.89
C ASN A 96 -2.74 -1.26 7.14
N LEU A 97 -1.91 -1.38 6.11
CA LEU A 97 -1.86 -2.54 5.22
C LEU A 97 -0.43 -3.05 5.11
N ALA A 98 -0.28 -4.37 5.10
CA ALA A 98 0.95 -5.00 4.68
C ALA A 98 1.08 -4.87 3.15
N ALA A 99 2.18 -4.29 2.70
CA ALA A 99 2.55 -4.28 1.29
C ALA A 99 3.35 -5.55 0.99
N ARG A 100 2.83 -6.37 0.07
CA ARG A 100 3.32 -7.72 -0.21
C ARG A 100 3.86 -7.82 -1.63
N SER A 101 4.91 -8.64 -1.80
CA SER A 101 5.44 -8.96 -3.14
C SER A 101 4.54 -9.93 -3.91
N LEU A 102 3.75 -10.76 -3.20
CA LEU A 102 2.73 -11.65 -3.76
C LEU A 102 1.42 -11.50 -2.98
N PRO A 103 0.24 -11.73 -3.59
CA PRO A 103 -1.06 -11.57 -2.93
C PRO A 103 -1.39 -12.73 -1.99
N THR A 104 -0.63 -12.84 -0.89
CA THR A 104 -0.83 -13.85 0.15
C THR A 104 -0.41 -13.33 1.52
N THR A 105 -1.07 -13.86 2.55
CA THR A 105 -0.70 -13.66 3.96
C THR A 105 0.31 -14.69 4.47
N ASP A 106 0.70 -15.65 3.63
CA ASP A 106 1.70 -16.66 3.99
C ASP A 106 3.06 -16.01 4.28
N ILE A 107 3.76 -16.47 5.32
CA ILE A 107 5.12 -16.04 5.66
C ILE A 107 6.15 -16.87 4.91
N TYR A 108 7.16 -16.22 4.34
CA TYR A 108 8.25 -16.86 3.61
C TYR A 108 9.61 -16.51 4.19
N VAL A 109 10.38 -17.52 4.56
CA VAL A 109 11.73 -17.36 5.13
C VAL A 109 12.74 -18.25 4.40
N ARG A 110 14.03 -17.90 4.49
CA ARG A 110 15.10 -18.66 3.81
C ARG A 110 15.69 -19.78 4.67
N SER A 111 15.71 -19.62 5.99
CA SER A 111 16.38 -20.56 6.90
C SER A 111 15.92 -20.35 8.34
N ILE A 112 16.24 -21.29 9.25
CA ILE A 112 16.20 -21.07 10.71
C ILE A 112 17.42 -20.31 11.23
N MET A 113 18.42 -20.07 10.37
CA MET A 113 19.65 -19.38 10.76
C MET A 113 19.34 -17.96 11.28
N PRO A 114 20.05 -17.50 12.33
CA PRO A 114 19.95 -16.13 12.80
C PRO A 114 20.08 -15.13 11.65
N GLY A 115 19.12 -14.19 11.55
CA GLY A 115 19.09 -13.19 10.48
C GLY A 115 18.49 -13.64 9.14
N TYR A 116 18.04 -14.89 9.00
CA TYR A 116 17.44 -15.43 7.76
C TYR A 116 16.06 -16.09 7.95
N GLY A 117 15.65 -16.26 9.21
CA GLY A 117 14.36 -16.83 9.62
C GLY A 117 13.35 -15.79 10.07
N TYR A 118 12.29 -16.27 10.72
CA TYR A 118 11.29 -15.40 11.36
C TYR A 118 11.97 -14.41 12.32
N PRO A 119 11.58 -13.12 12.35
CA PRO A 119 10.42 -12.48 11.71
C PRO A 119 10.65 -11.92 10.29
N LEU A 120 11.75 -12.28 9.61
CA LEU A 120 12.15 -11.70 8.33
C LEU A 120 11.41 -12.34 7.14
N ASP A 121 10.09 -12.17 7.11
CA ASP A 121 9.25 -12.56 5.98
C ASP A 121 9.66 -11.83 4.69
N LYS A 122 10.14 -12.58 3.70
CA LYS A 122 10.61 -12.02 2.42
C LYS A 122 9.48 -11.62 1.48
N LEU A 123 8.24 -12.03 1.74
CA LEU A 123 7.09 -11.49 1.02
C LEU A 123 6.63 -10.14 1.57
N GLN A 124 7.11 -9.72 2.75
CA GLN A 124 6.84 -8.40 3.29
C GLN A 124 7.75 -7.38 2.62
N ALA A 125 7.19 -6.56 1.72
CA ALA A 125 7.93 -5.51 1.04
C ALA A 125 7.99 -4.23 1.87
N SER A 126 6.85 -3.80 2.43
CA SER A 126 6.73 -2.57 3.21
C SER A 126 5.42 -2.54 4.00
N ALA A 127 5.08 -1.43 4.64
CA ALA A 127 3.76 -1.15 5.19
C ALA A 127 3.19 0.13 4.57
N LEU A 128 1.90 0.13 4.27
CA LEU A 128 1.17 1.35 3.89
C LEU A 128 0.32 1.78 5.08
N PHE A 129 0.51 3.01 5.55
CA PHE A 129 -0.32 3.55 6.61
C PHE A 129 -1.66 4.02 6.08
N ILE A 130 -2.66 4.07 6.96
CA ILE A 130 -3.96 4.69 6.67
C ILE A 130 -3.79 6.09 6.06
N GLY A 131 -4.63 6.43 5.07
CA GLY A 131 -4.59 7.73 4.39
C GLY A 131 -3.55 7.82 3.27
N THR A 132 -2.81 6.76 2.97
CA THR A 132 -1.85 6.73 1.87
C THR A 132 -2.61 6.70 0.53
N PRO A 133 -2.39 7.69 -0.35
CA PRO A 133 -3.00 7.70 -1.69
C PRO A 133 -2.34 6.64 -2.56
N ILE A 134 -3.17 5.90 -3.30
CA ILE A 134 -2.76 4.76 -4.14
C ILE A 134 -3.57 4.74 -5.45
N TYR A 135 -3.10 3.97 -6.42
CA TYR A 135 -3.80 3.73 -7.68
C TYR A 135 -3.85 2.23 -7.96
N ILE A 136 -5.04 1.69 -8.21
CA ILE A 136 -5.23 0.25 -8.41
C ILE A 136 -5.01 -0.11 -9.88
N ILE A 137 -4.10 -1.04 -10.17
CA ILE A 137 -3.79 -1.48 -11.54
C ILE A 137 -4.31 -2.88 -11.87
N ASN A 138 -4.45 -3.75 -10.87
CA ASN A 138 -5.00 -5.09 -11.05
C ASN A 138 -5.62 -5.62 -9.75
N GLN A 139 -6.37 -6.70 -9.85
CA GLN A 139 -6.91 -7.42 -8.69
C GLN A 139 -6.88 -8.92 -8.96
N THR A 140 -6.70 -9.71 -7.90
CA THR A 140 -6.91 -11.16 -7.99
C THR A 140 -8.35 -11.47 -8.42
N LYS A 141 -8.56 -12.64 -9.04
CA LYS A 141 -9.87 -13.11 -9.51
C LYS A 141 -10.92 -13.15 -8.40
N ASP A 142 -10.50 -13.49 -7.18
CA ASP A 142 -11.33 -13.53 -5.98
C ASP A 142 -11.53 -12.16 -5.29
N LYS A 143 -10.93 -11.09 -5.84
CA LYS A 143 -11.02 -9.71 -5.35
C LYS A 143 -10.48 -9.48 -3.93
N ARG A 144 -9.73 -10.43 -3.37
CA ARG A 144 -9.14 -10.29 -2.03
C ARG A 144 -7.93 -9.36 -2.00
N TRP A 145 -7.22 -9.27 -3.12
CA TRP A 145 -6.00 -8.48 -3.25
C TRP A 145 -6.04 -7.53 -4.43
N SER A 146 -5.47 -6.34 -4.20
CA SER A 146 -5.28 -5.30 -5.20
C SER A 146 -3.78 -5.08 -5.41
N LEU A 147 -3.34 -5.07 -6.66
CA LEU A 147 -2.01 -4.59 -7.05
C LEU A 147 -2.10 -3.07 -7.21
N VAL A 148 -1.27 -2.33 -6.50
CA VAL A 148 -1.38 -0.87 -6.38
C VAL A 148 -0.06 -0.18 -6.67
N ILE A 149 -0.14 0.98 -7.33
CA ILE A 149 0.94 1.97 -7.40
C ILE A 149 0.84 2.82 -6.13
N THR A 150 1.96 2.93 -5.42
CA THR A 150 2.18 3.85 -4.29
C THR A 150 3.07 5.01 -4.76
N PRO A 151 3.35 6.03 -3.94
CA PRO A 151 4.30 7.08 -4.32
C PRO A 151 5.70 6.55 -4.70
N ASP A 152 6.10 5.39 -4.18
CA ASP A 152 7.48 4.91 -4.25
C ASP A 152 7.65 3.55 -4.96
N PHE A 153 6.61 2.70 -4.97
CA PHE A 153 6.71 1.32 -5.47
C PHE A 153 5.36 0.71 -5.86
N ILE A 154 5.39 -0.48 -6.46
CA ILE A 154 4.20 -1.26 -6.83
C ILE A 154 4.14 -2.52 -5.96
N VAL A 155 3.01 -2.77 -5.31
CA VAL A 155 2.84 -3.84 -4.31
C VAL A 155 1.42 -4.39 -4.27
N TRP A 156 1.26 -5.61 -3.78
CA TRP A 156 -0.04 -6.19 -3.44
C TRP A 156 -0.48 -5.78 -2.03
N VAL A 157 -1.76 -5.45 -1.88
CA VAL A 157 -2.40 -5.16 -0.59
C VAL A 157 -3.77 -5.81 -0.49
N GLU A 158 -4.25 -6.10 0.73
CA GLU A 158 -5.61 -6.59 0.93
C GLU A 158 -6.63 -5.54 0.48
N SER A 159 -7.54 -5.92 -0.43
CA SER A 159 -8.52 -4.98 -1.02
C SER A 159 -9.49 -4.39 0.01
N LYS A 160 -9.78 -5.11 1.10
CA LYS A 160 -10.70 -4.64 2.16
C LYS A 160 -10.21 -3.40 2.94
N GLY A 161 -8.91 -3.05 2.83
CA GLY A 161 -8.37 -1.84 3.44
C GLY A 161 -8.18 -0.70 2.46
N VAL A 162 -8.78 -0.78 1.27
CA VAL A 162 -8.67 0.22 0.21
C VAL A 162 -10.06 0.74 -0.13
N ALA A 163 -10.17 2.06 -0.30
CA ALA A 163 -11.38 2.71 -0.80
C ALA A 163 -11.07 3.50 -2.08
N TYR A 164 -11.88 3.30 -3.11
CA TYR A 164 -11.82 4.12 -4.32
C TYR A 164 -12.19 5.57 -4.01
N THR A 165 -11.54 6.50 -4.72
CA THR A 165 -11.77 7.93 -4.58
C THR A 165 -12.28 8.51 -5.90
N ASN A 166 -12.99 9.64 -5.81
CA ASN A 166 -13.40 10.41 -6.98
C ASN A 166 -12.70 11.78 -6.98
N ASP A 167 -12.81 12.51 -8.10
CA ASP A 167 -12.14 13.80 -8.28
C ASP A 167 -12.53 14.79 -7.17
N ARG A 168 -13.81 14.86 -6.80
CA ARG A 168 -14.31 15.73 -5.71
C ARG A 168 -13.65 15.42 -4.36
N PHE A 169 -13.50 14.15 -4.00
CA PHE A 169 -12.83 13.74 -2.75
C PHE A 169 -11.35 14.15 -2.78
N ILE A 170 -10.66 13.86 -3.90
CA ILE A 170 -9.24 14.14 -4.07
C ILE A 170 -8.98 15.65 -3.99
N GLU A 171 -9.76 16.47 -4.69
CA GLU A 171 -9.62 17.93 -4.68
C GLU A 171 -9.83 18.50 -3.27
N LYS A 172 -10.89 18.07 -2.58
CA LYS A 172 -11.15 18.48 -1.19
C LYS A 172 -10.01 18.07 -0.26
N TRP A 173 -9.54 16.84 -0.37
CA TRP A 173 -8.43 16.32 0.44
C TRP A 173 -7.16 17.16 0.22
N LYS A 174 -6.78 17.40 -1.03
CA LYS A 174 -5.61 18.20 -1.41
C LYS A 174 -5.72 19.65 -0.95
N SER A 175 -6.90 20.27 -1.05
CA SER A 175 -7.12 21.64 -0.60
C SER A 175 -6.89 21.78 0.90
N ILE A 176 -7.51 20.91 1.71
CA ILE A 176 -7.36 20.93 3.17
C ILE A 176 -5.91 20.60 3.55
N ALA A 177 -5.27 19.62 2.90
CA ALA A 177 -3.88 19.26 3.16
C ALA A 177 -2.90 20.41 2.88
N LYS A 178 -3.19 21.25 1.87
CA LYS A 178 -2.40 22.44 1.54
C LYS A 178 -2.54 23.52 2.59
N GLU A 179 -3.72 23.68 3.17
CA GLU A 179 -3.98 24.65 4.24
C GLU A 179 -3.38 24.18 5.57
N LYS A 180 -3.66 22.92 5.94
CA LYS A 180 -3.25 22.35 7.21
C LYS A 180 -3.15 20.83 7.15
N LEU A 181 -1.94 20.33 7.38
CA LEU A 181 -1.64 18.91 7.48
C LEU A 181 -1.25 18.58 8.92
N ALA A 182 -1.90 17.60 9.53
CA ALA A 182 -1.56 17.07 10.83
C ALA A 182 -0.72 15.80 10.68
N ALA A 183 0.33 15.69 11.49
CA ALA A 183 1.15 14.49 11.60
C ALA A 183 0.88 13.79 12.92
N ILE A 184 0.81 12.46 12.88
CA ILE A 184 0.77 11.64 14.09
C ILE A 184 2.16 11.66 14.74
N ILE A 185 2.22 12.09 16.00
CA ILE A 185 3.47 12.22 16.77
C ILE A 185 3.67 11.11 17.81
N GLN A 186 2.66 10.26 18.01
CA GLN A 186 2.71 9.14 18.93
C GLN A 186 2.41 7.83 18.18
N THR A 187 3.24 6.82 18.39
CA THR A 187 2.99 5.48 17.82
C THR A 187 1.77 4.85 18.49
N ASP A 188 1.06 3.97 17.77
CA ASP A 188 -0.13 3.27 18.28
C ASP A 188 -1.27 4.21 18.72
N THR A 189 -1.45 5.31 17.98
CA THR A 189 -2.53 6.28 18.24
C THR A 189 -3.87 5.74 17.73
N ALA A 190 -4.85 5.54 18.61
CA ALA A 190 -6.20 5.19 18.21
C ALA A 190 -6.92 6.37 17.52
N LEU A 191 -7.42 6.15 16.31
CA LEU A 191 -8.31 7.06 15.61
C LEU A 191 -9.75 6.67 15.90
N VAL A 192 -10.53 7.60 16.42
CA VAL A 192 -11.95 7.41 16.74
C VAL A 192 -12.82 8.40 15.97
N ASN A 193 -14.07 8.03 15.70
CA ASN A 193 -15.06 8.98 15.19
C ASN A 193 -15.60 9.89 16.31
N GLN A 194 -16.51 10.80 15.97
CA GLN A 194 -17.14 11.73 16.93
C GLN A 194 -17.94 11.02 18.03
N GLN A 195 -18.41 9.80 17.78
CA GLN A 195 -19.12 8.95 18.72
C GLN A 195 -18.17 8.09 19.59
N GLY A 196 -16.85 8.25 19.45
CA GLY A 196 -15.86 7.47 20.18
C GLY A 196 -15.64 6.05 19.65
N SER A 197 -16.24 5.68 18.51
CA SER A 197 -16.01 4.36 17.91
C SER A 197 -14.65 4.29 17.22
N TYR A 198 -13.92 3.21 17.46
CA TYR A 198 -12.62 2.94 16.84
C TYR A 198 -12.74 2.81 15.31
N LEU A 199 -11.86 3.52 14.60
CA LEU A 199 -11.75 3.49 13.14
C LEU A 199 -10.50 2.73 12.70
N ALA A 200 -9.35 3.11 13.24
CA ALA A 200 -8.05 2.53 12.91
C ALA A 200 -6.99 2.94 13.94
N THR A 201 -5.82 2.31 13.87
CA THR A 201 -4.63 2.74 14.58
C THR A 201 -3.73 3.50 13.61
N ALA A 202 -3.12 4.59 14.05
CA ALA A 202 -2.15 5.35 13.27
C ALA A 202 -0.78 5.35 13.95
N TYR A 203 0.26 5.39 13.13
CA TYR A 203 1.66 5.38 13.56
C TYR A 203 2.36 6.68 13.17
N ILE A 204 3.52 6.94 13.79
CA ILE A 204 4.40 8.04 13.37
C ILE A 204 4.71 7.86 11.86
N GLY A 205 4.54 8.94 11.10
CA GLY A 205 4.61 8.93 9.63
C GLY A 205 3.24 9.00 8.95
N THR A 206 2.15 8.82 9.68
CA THR A 206 0.78 9.05 9.18
C THR A 206 0.47 10.54 9.12
N LEU A 207 -0.11 10.99 8.00
CA LEU A 207 -0.50 12.38 7.77
C LEU A 207 -1.98 12.47 7.40
N PHE A 208 -2.68 13.45 7.98
CA PHE A 208 -4.08 13.74 7.66
C PHE A 208 -4.27 15.22 7.33
N PRO A 209 -5.11 15.56 6.35
CA PRO A 209 -5.67 16.90 6.26
C PRO A 209 -6.42 17.19 7.57
N ALA A 210 -6.12 18.34 8.18
CA ALA A 210 -6.76 18.74 9.42
C ALA A 210 -7.59 19.99 9.15
N LEU A 211 -8.86 19.96 9.58
CA LEU A 211 -9.63 21.18 9.65
C LEU A 211 -9.06 22.05 10.78
N SER A 212 -9.06 23.36 10.59
CA SER A 212 -8.87 24.28 11.72
C SER A 212 -9.88 23.94 12.79
N ALA A 213 -9.45 23.93 14.06
CA ALA A 213 -10.38 23.73 15.15
C ALA A 213 -11.47 24.79 15.00
N ILE A 214 -12.71 24.35 14.79
CA ILE A 214 -13.84 25.23 15.06
C ILE A 214 -13.70 25.52 16.55
N ASN A 215 -13.47 26.79 16.91
CA ASN A 215 -13.64 27.21 18.28
C ASN A 215 -15.06 26.85 18.69
N LEU A 216 -15.23 25.70 19.33
CA LEU A 216 -16.41 25.39 20.13
C LEU A 216 -16.28 26.18 21.43
N SER A 217 -16.24 27.50 21.29
CA SER A 217 -16.34 28.45 22.39
C SER A 217 -17.41 29.48 22.00
N SER A 218 -18.67 29.08 22.15
CA SER A 218 -19.78 30.00 22.44
C SER A 218 -21.00 29.17 22.86
N GLY A 219 -21.14 29.05 24.18
CA GLY A 219 -22.25 28.36 24.85
C GLY A 219 -21.99 28.32 26.36
N LEU A 220 -21.93 29.50 26.98
CA LEU A 220 -21.90 29.72 28.43
C LEU A 220 -23.21 29.27 29.09
N ALA A 221 -23.09 28.94 30.40
CA ALA A 221 -24.13 28.84 31.45
C ALA A 221 -25.06 27.60 31.36
N CYS A 222 -25.25 26.76 32.38
CA CYS A 222 -25.05 26.82 33.83
C CYS A 222 -24.48 25.50 34.37
#